data_AF-A0A7S3U179-F1
#
_entry.id   AF-A0A7S3U179-F1
#
_cell.length_a   1.000
_cell.length_b   1.000
_cell.length_c   1.000
_cell.angle_alpha   90.00
_cell.angle_beta   90.00
_cell.angle_gamma   90.00
#
_symmetry.space_group_name_H-M   'P 1'
#
loop_
_entity.id
_entity.type
_entity.pdbx_description
1 polymer ?
#
loop_
_entity_poly.entity_id
_entity_poly.type
_entity_poly.pdbx_seq_one_letter_code
_entity_poly.pdbx_strand_id
1 'polypeptide(L)'
;STSRASDKAGKGIVDAASGFEETVQGVFDKSKTNITFHKVSLGAKIDNATDMGHEALQEPRYWRTEWKNEAFMDCIKYFRHMRYSVIALEYALVEEGKDGAAKNDAAKGLEKIPQWNELGKLMGHKMTCIKKLLGIFLHETVERFPALMDKEATTQLGPEVEEAFSGVIAQVKGMQALVKEGVSLEEDPLCEICMVMGAVQAIFLGMRKVQHVILRNQ
;
A
#
# COMPACT_ATOMS: atom_id res chain seq x y z
N SER A 1 -4.66 33.16 -0.92
CA SER A 1 -3.48 32.50 -0.31
C SER A 1 -3.12 31.31 -1.18
N THR A 2 -2.01 31.38 -1.90
CA THR A 2 -1.53 30.33 -2.81
C THR A 2 -0.85 29.25 -1.97
N SER A 3 -1.35 28.00 -2.00
CA SER A 3 -0.73 26.89 -1.24
C SER A 3 0.72 26.67 -1.70
N ARG A 4 1.65 26.53 -0.75
CA ARG A 4 3.09 26.31 -1.00
C ARG A 4 3.35 24.94 -1.63
N ALA A 5 4.51 24.76 -2.28
CA ALA A 5 4.89 23.49 -2.87
C ALA A 5 5.13 22.42 -1.78
N SER A 6 5.74 22.78 -0.65
CA SER A 6 5.93 21.87 0.49
C SER A 6 4.60 21.35 1.06
N ASP A 7 3.61 22.24 1.21
CA ASP A 7 2.27 21.87 1.65
C ASP A 7 1.60 20.93 0.64
N LYS A 8 1.73 21.22 -0.66
CA LYS A 8 1.16 20.40 -1.73
C LYS A 8 1.86 19.03 -1.82
N ALA A 9 3.18 18.97 -1.65
CA ALA A 9 3.95 17.73 -1.65
C ALA A 9 3.56 16.84 -0.46
N GLY A 10 3.53 17.41 0.75
CA GLY A 10 3.14 16.71 1.95
C GLY A 10 1.68 16.21 1.91
N LYS A 11 0.75 17.01 1.39
CA LYS A 11 -0.63 16.56 1.15
C LYS A 11 -0.71 15.52 0.06
N GLY A 12 0.00 15.72 -1.06
CA GLY A 12 -0.01 14.81 -2.20
C GLY A 12 0.46 13.39 -1.86
N ILE A 13 1.49 13.25 -1.03
CA ILE A 13 1.94 11.91 -0.59
C ILE A 13 0.95 11.23 0.35
N VAL A 14 0.24 12.00 1.19
CA VAL A 14 -0.86 11.49 2.03
C VAL A 14 -2.08 11.10 1.18
N ASP A 15 -2.38 11.88 0.14
CA ASP A 15 -3.46 11.59 -0.82
C ASP A 15 -3.15 10.35 -1.68
N ALA A 16 -1.87 10.13 -2.00
CA ALA A 16 -1.40 8.89 -2.61
C ALA A 16 -1.62 7.71 -1.66
N ALA A 17 -1.17 7.82 -0.40
CA ALA A 17 -1.35 6.79 0.63
C ALA A 17 -2.83 6.45 0.87
N SER A 18 -3.71 7.45 0.87
CA SER A 18 -5.16 7.24 1.00
C SER A 18 -5.74 6.50 -0.21
N GLY A 19 -5.29 6.86 -1.43
CA GLY A 19 -5.68 6.12 -2.63
C GLY A 19 -5.22 4.65 -2.59
N PHE A 20 -4.03 4.36 -2.05
CA PHE A 20 -3.58 2.99 -1.83
C PHE A 20 -4.47 2.23 -0.85
N GLU A 21 -4.78 2.84 0.28
CA GLU A 21 -5.67 2.25 1.29
C GLU A 21 -7.03 1.90 0.69
N GLU A 22 -7.67 2.84 -0.01
CA GLU A 22 -8.97 2.64 -0.65
C GLU A 22 -8.93 1.51 -1.69
N THR A 23 -7.89 1.50 -2.53
CA THR A 23 -7.72 0.48 -3.58
C THR A 23 -7.59 -0.90 -2.95
N VAL A 24 -6.66 -1.05 -1.99
CA VAL A 24 -6.41 -2.31 -1.31
C VAL A 24 -7.63 -2.76 -0.52
N GLN A 25 -8.26 -1.88 0.28
CA GLN A 25 -9.46 -2.25 1.03
C GLN A 25 -10.57 -2.71 0.09
N GLY A 26 -10.70 -2.09 -1.09
CA GLY A 26 -11.63 -2.53 -2.12
C GLY A 26 -11.37 -3.96 -2.62
N VAL A 27 -10.10 -4.39 -2.69
CA VAL A 27 -9.74 -5.76 -3.06
C VAL A 27 -10.20 -6.77 -1.99
N PHE A 28 -10.02 -6.46 -0.71
CA PHE A 28 -10.40 -7.34 0.40
C PHE A 28 -11.89 -7.26 0.77
N ASP A 29 -12.63 -6.30 0.22
CA ASP A 29 -14.06 -6.14 0.46
C ASP A 29 -14.89 -7.19 -0.30
N LYS A 30 -15.55 -8.07 0.47
CA LYS A 30 -16.43 -9.13 -0.07
C LYS A 30 -17.68 -8.59 -0.74
N SER A 31 -18.11 -7.37 -0.40
CA SER A 31 -19.27 -6.74 -1.04
C SER A 31 -18.97 -6.26 -2.46
N LYS A 32 -17.68 -6.05 -2.78
CA LYS A 32 -17.22 -5.69 -4.12
C LYS A 32 -16.94 -6.95 -4.93
N THR A 33 -17.88 -7.29 -5.79
CA THR A 33 -17.78 -8.44 -6.72
C THR A 33 -16.83 -8.18 -7.88
N ASN A 34 -16.57 -6.90 -8.20
CA ASN A 34 -15.78 -6.47 -9.33
C ASN A 34 -14.59 -5.65 -8.84
N ILE A 35 -13.47 -5.72 -9.56
CA ILE A 35 -12.26 -4.94 -9.26
C ILE A 35 -12.03 -3.94 -10.38
N THR A 36 -11.89 -2.68 -10.01
CA THR A 36 -11.48 -1.59 -10.91
C THR A 36 -9.98 -1.37 -10.78
N PHE A 37 -9.29 -1.11 -11.90
CA PHE A 37 -7.85 -0.90 -11.91
C PHE A 37 -7.48 0.54 -11.60
N HIS A 38 -6.56 0.73 -10.66
CA HIS A 38 -6.16 2.07 -10.19
C HIS A 38 -4.77 2.48 -10.69
N LYS A 39 -4.21 1.75 -11.66
CA LYS A 39 -2.88 2.03 -12.25
C LYS A 39 -2.68 3.50 -12.62
N VAL A 40 -3.64 4.11 -13.30
CA VAL A 40 -3.51 5.49 -13.81
C VAL A 40 -3.67 6.50 -12.68
N SER A 41 -4.71 6.38 -11.87
CA SER A 41 -5.02 7.32 -10.79
C SER A 41 -3.95 7.32 -9.69
N LEU A 42 -3.46 6.14 -9.27
CA LEU A 42 -2.35 6.04 -8.31
C LEU A 42 -1.04 6.60 -8.88
N GLY A 43 -0.78 6.37 -10.17
CA GLY A 43 0.38 6.94 -10.86
C GLY A 43 0.36 8.46 -10.82
N ALA A 44 -0.75 9.06 -11.24
CA ALA A 44 -0.92 10.51 -11.25
C ALA A 44 -0.77 11.15 -9.86
N LYS A 45 -1.28 10.51 -8.81
CA LYS A 45 -1.10 10.99 -7.42
C LYS A 45 0.36 10.99 -7.00
N ILE A 46 1.10 9.93 -7.31
CA ILE A 46 2.53 9.81 -6.98
C ILE A 46 3.36 10.83 -7.78
N ASP A 47 3.09 10.98 -9.07
CA ASP A 47 3.85 11.88 -9.93
C ASP A 47 3.61 13.34 -9.55
N ASN A 48 2.36 13.74 -9.28
CA ASN A 48 2.05 15.07 -8.74
C ASN A 48 2.78 15.33 -7.39
N ALA A 49 2.78 14.36 -6.47
CA ALA A 49 3.52 14.50 -5.22
C ALA A 49 5.04 14.62 -5.45
N THR A 50 5.57 13.93 -6.45
CA THR A 50 6.99 13.99 -6.85
C THR A 50 7.35 15.39 -7.36
N ASP A 51 6.56 15.93 -8.28
CA ASP A 51 6.80 17.24 -8.88
C ASP A 51 6.76 18.34 -7.83
N MET A 52 5.75 18.32 -6.95
CA MET A 52 5.67 19.24 -5.82
C MET A 52 6.83 19.06 -4.83
N GLY A 53 7.33 17.83 -4.66
CA GLY A 53 8.50 17.55 -3.84
C GLY A 53 9.78 18.18 -4.38
N HIS A 54 9.96 18.19 -5.70
CA HIS A 54 11.07 18.89 -6.36
C HIS A 54 10.96 20.41 -6.21
N GLU A 55 9.75 20.97 -6.35
CA GLU A 55 9.51 22.39 -6.11
C GLU A 55 9.74 22.77 -4.64
N ALA A 56 9.32 21.92 -3.70
CA ALA A 56 9.48 22.13 -2.26
C ALA A 56 10.95 22.23 -1.82
N LEU A 57 11.86 21.57 -2.55
CA LEU A 57 13.31 21.67 -2.34
C LEU A 57 13.86 23.07 -2.67
N GLN A 58 13.27 23.75 -3.65
CA GLN A 58 13.70 25.08 -4.10
C GLN A 58 13.06 26.22 -3.29
N GLU A 59 12.21 25.89 -2.31
CA GLU A 59 11.57 26.92 -1.49
C GLU A 59 12.55 27.60 -0.54
N PRO A 60 12.52 28.95 -0.42
CA PRO A 60 13.26 29.65 0.62
C PRO A 60 12.71 29.34 2.02
N ARG A 61 13.58 28.93 2.95
CA ARG A 61 13.22 28.44 4.30
C ARG A 61 13.99 29.13 5.43
N TYR A 62 13.96 30.47 5.48
CA TYR A 62 14.75 31.24 6.45
C TYR A 62 14.45 30.97 7.94
N TRP A 63 13.19 30.67 8.29
CA TRP A 63 12.74 30.41 9.68
C TRP A 63 12.03 29.05 9.85
N ARG A 64 12.06 28.22 8.81
CA ARG A 64 11.42 26.90 8.77
C ARG A 64 12.49 25.82 8.79
N THR A 65 12.16 24.63 9.25
CA THR A 65 13.07 23.49 9.08
C THR A 65 13.29 23.20 7.59
N GLU A 66 14.48 22.68 7.28
CA GLU A 66 14.82 22.25 5.93
C GLU A 66 13.83 21.21 5.39
N TRP A 67 13.68 21.19 4.06
CA TRP A 67 12.87 20.17 3.40
C TRP A 67 13.59 18.82 3.48
N LYS A 68 12.89 17.79 3.98
CA LYS A 68 13.42 16.43 4.14
C LYS A 68 13.45 15.68 2.81
N ASN A 69 14.14 16.23 1.81
CA ASN A 69 14.05 15.81 0.42
C ASN A 69 14.42 14.34 0.22
N GLU A 70 15.53 13.88 0.79
CA GLU A 70 15.98 12.49 0.65
C GLU A 70 14.92 11.50 1.18
N ALA A 71 14.43 11.75 2.40
CA ALA A 71 13.38 10.93 3.02
C ALA A 71 12.07 10.97 2.20
N PHE A 72 11.71 12.13 1.66
CA PHE A 72 10.51 12.27 0.81
C PHE A 72 10.64 11.44 -0.47
N MET A 73 11.77 11.56 -1.18
CA MET A 73 12.00 10.85 -2.44
C MET A 73 12.13 9.35 -2.24
N ASP A 74 12.71 8.90 -1.12
CA ASP A 74 12.70 7.49 -0.74
C ASP A 74 11.28 6.98 -0.49
N CYS A 75 10.42 7.76 0.20
CA CYS A 75 9.02 7.39 0.38
C CYS A 75 8.31 7.26 -0.98
N ILE A 76 8.49 8.23 -1.89
CA ILE A 76 7.95 8.20 -3.26
C ILE A 76 8.39 6.94 -4.01
N LYS A 77 9.68 6.58 -3.93
CA LYS A 77 10.21 5.34 -4.54
C LYS A 77 9.48 4.10 -4.02
N TYR A 78 9.27 4.00 -2.70
CA TYR A 78 8.54 2.86 -2.14
C TYR A 78 7.04 2.88 -2.50
N PHE A 79 6.40 4.04 -2.62
CA PHE A 79 5.04 4.15 -3.17
C PHE A 79 4.96 3.68 -4.62
N ARG A 80 5.95 3.99 -5.47
CA ARG A 80 6.03 3.44 -6.84
C ARG A 80 6.14 1.92 -6.85
N HIS A 81 6.93 1.34 -5.95
CA HIS A 81 7.03 -0.13 -5.83
C HIS A 81 5.71 -0.75 -5.37
N MET A 82 5.07 -0.18 -4.34
CA MET A 82 3.76 -0.63 -3.88
C MET A 82 2.72 -0.53 -5.00
N ARG A 83 2.78 0.49 -5.86
CA ARG A 83 1.88 0.62 -7.02
C ARG A 83 1.97 -0.60 -7.93
N TYR A 84 3.18 -1.05 -8.26
CA TYR A 84 3.35 -2.24 -9.10
C TYR A 84 2.77 -3.49 -8.44
N SER A 85 2.94 -3.64 -7.13
CA SER A 85 2.34 -4.74 -6.38
C SER A 85 0.81 -4.67 -6.34
N VAL A 86 0.22 -3.49 -6.17
CA VAL A 86 -1.24 -3.30 -6.23
C VAL A 86 -1.77 -3.65 -7.62
N ILE A 87 -1.10 -3.20 -8.68
CA ILE A 87 -1.50 -3.54 -10.05
C ILE A 87 -1.44 -5.06 -10.25
N ALA A 88 -0.35 -5.71 -9.84
CA ALA A 88 -0.23 -7.16 -9.94
C ALA A 88 -1.34 -7.88 -9.16
N LEU A 89 -1.69 -7.37 -7.98
CA LEU A 89 -2.79 -7.88 -7.17
C LEU A 89 -4.16 -7.72 -7.88
N GLU A 90 -4.43 -6.54 -8.45
CA GLU A 90 -5.67 -6.28 -9.20
C GLU A 90 -5.80 -7.24 -10.39
N TYR A 91 -4.73 -7.43 -11.18
CA TYR A 91 -4.72 -8.34 -12.32
C TYR A 91 -4.89 -9.81 -11.91
N ALA A 92 -4.28 -10.25 -10.81
CA ALA A 92 -4.31 -11.64 -10.38
C ALA A 92 -5.65 -12.07 -9.75
N LEU A 93 -6.52 -11.12 -9.43
CA LEU A 93 -7.80 -11.38 -8.75
C LEU A 93 -9.02 -11.24 -9.67
N VAL A 94 -8.85 -10.82 -10.92
CA VAL A 94 -9.97 -10.62 -11.86
C VAL A 94 -10.03 -11.71 -12.92
N GLU A 95 -11.25 -12.01 -13.36
CA GLU A 95 -11.48 -12.86 -14.52
C GLU A 95 -10.91 -12.21 -15.79
N GLU A 96 -10.15 -12.98 -16.57
CA GLU A 96 -9.54 -12.59 -17.85
C GLU A 96 -8.61 -11.35 -17.81
N GLY A 97 -8.16 -10.91 -16.62
CA GLY A 97 -7.25 -9.77 -16.50
C GLY A 97 -7.86 -8.42 -16.93
N LYS A 98 -9.20 -8.29 -16.96
CA LYS A 98 -9.89 -7.10 -17.48
C LYS A 98 -10.32 -6.14 -16.36
N ASP A 99 -10.15 -4.85 -16.62
CA ASP A 99 -10.62 -3.79 -15.72
C ASP A 99 -12.16 -3.84 -15.57
N GLY A 100 -12.63 -3.79 -14.32
CA GLY A 100 -14.05 -3.86 -13.97
C GLY A 100 -14.65 -5.27 -14.03
N ALA A 101 -13.86 -6.30 -14.34
CA ALA A 101 -14.30 -7.69 -14.35
C ALA A 101 -14.58 -8.21 -12.93
N ALA A 102 -15.30 -9.34 -12.87
CA ALA A 102 -15.62 -10.02 -11.64
C ALA A 102 -14.37 -10.66 -11.04
N LYS A 103 -14.39 -10.89 -9.72
CA LYS A 103 -13.36 -11.65 -9.01
C LYS A 103 -13.27 -13.10 -9.53
N ASN A 104 -12.07 -13.59 -9.82
CA ASN A 104 -11.85 -14.97 -10.27
C ASN A 104 -12.10 -16.01 -9.16
N ASP A 105 -12.05 -17.29 -9.52
CA ASP A 105 -12.32 -18.39 -8.58
C ASP A 105 -11.28 -18.45 -7.44
N ALA A 106 -10.02 -18.11 -7.71
CA ALA A 106 -8.98 -17.98 -6.69
C ALA A 106 -9.34 -16.90 -5.65
N ALA A 107 -9.73 -15.70 -6.09
CA ALA A 107 -10.17 -14.61 -5.23
C ALA A 107 -11.38 -15.01 -4.36
N LYS A 108 -12.41 -15.62 -4.97
CA LYS A 108 -13.59 -16.15 -4.27
C LYS A 108 -13.21 -17.24 -3.25
N GLY A 109 -12.18 -18.04 -3.54
CA GLY A 109 -11.61 -19.04 -2.63
C GLY A 109 -10.93 -18.38 -1.42
N LEU A 110 -10.07 -17.40 -1.66
CA LEU A 110 -9.35 -16.66 -0.62
C LEU A 110 -10.30 -15.91 0.32
N GLU A 111 -11.40 -15.34 -0.17
CA GLU A 111 -12.39 -14.63 0.65
C GLU A 111 -13.04 -15.51 1.74
N LYS A 112 -13.06 -16.83 1.54
CA LYS A 112 -13.58 -17.79 2.52
C LYS A 112 -12.60 -18.05 3.67
N ILE A 113 -11.33 -17.67 3.50
CA ILE A 113 -10.27 -17.85 4.51
C ILE A 113 -10.35 -16.67 5.50
N PRO A 114 -10.55 -16.91 6.81
CA PRO A 114 -10.61 -15.83 7.80
C PRO A 114 -9.34 -14.96 7.82
N GLN A 115 -8.17 -15.59 7.72
CA GLN A 115 -6.87 -14.95 7.75
C GLN A 115 -6.61 -14.05 6.53
N TRP A 116 -7.25 -14.33 5.39
CA TRP A 116 -7.23 -13.43 4.24
C TRP A 116 -7.90 -12.08 4.56
N ASN A 117 -9.06 -12.13 5.23
CA ASN A 117 -9.75 -10.93 5.67
C ASN A 117 -8.96 -10.18 6.74
N GLU A 118 -8.25 -10.91 7.60
CA GLU A 118 -7.36 -10.32 8.60
C GLU A 118 -6.17 -9.59 7.96
N LEU A 119 -5.57 -10.13 6.90
CA LEU A 119 -4.54 -9.43 6.12
C LEU A 119 -5.05 -8.09 5.58
N GLY A 120 -6.29 -8.04 5.09
CA GLY A 120 -6.93 -6.79 4.65
C GLY A 120 -7.01 -5.75 5.76
N LYS A 121 -7.44 -6.14 6.97
CA LYS A 121 -7.49 -5.25 8.14
C LYS A 121 -6.11 -4.78 8.58
N LEU A 122 -5.15 -5.70 8.68
CA LEU A 122 -3.76 -5.39 9.04
C LEU A 122 -3.14 -4.43 8.03
N MET A 123 -3.48 -4.56 6.75
CA MET A 123 -3.02 -3.66 5.70
C MET A 123 -3.59 -2.25 5.86
N GLY A 124 -4.89 -2.13 6.12
CA GLY A 124 -5.54 -0.84 6.42
C GLY A 124 -4.96 -0.18 7.66
N HIS A 125 -4.81 -0.95 8.75
CA HIS A 125 -4.17 -0.47 9.97
C HIS A 125 -2.75 0.05 9.69
N LYS A 126 -1.93 -0.73 8.97
CA LYS A 126 -0.56 -0.32 8.64
C LYS A 126 -0.52 0.96 7.80
N MET A 127 -1.42 1.09 6.82
CA MET A 127 -1.50 2.29 5.99
C MET A 127 -1.94 3.52 6.81
N THR A 128 -2.85 3.35 7.76
CA THR A 128 -3.21 4.40 8.72
C THR A 128 -2.01 4.86 9.57
N CYS A 129 -1.19 3.94 10.07
CA CYS A 129 0.07 4.29 10.75
C CYS A 129 0.99 5.13 9.84
N ILE A 130 1.14 4.72 8.58
CA ILE A 130 2.00 5.41 7.60
C ILE A 130 1.47 6.82 7.30
N LYS A 131 0.17 7.00 7.11
CA LYS A 131 -0.43 8.33 6.89
C LYS A 131 -0.11 9.29 8.03
N LYS A 132 -0.21 8.82 9.29
CA LYS A 132 0.17 9.63 10.47
C LYS A 132 1.65 10.05 10.39
N LEU A 133 2.54 9.13 10.04
CA LEU A 133 3.98 9.40 9.93
C LEU A 133 4.35 10.31 8.76
N LEU A 134 3.67 10.20 7.62
CA LEU A 134 3.88 11.10 6.47
C LEU A 134 3.61 12.57 6.80
N GLY A 135 2.87 12.85 7.88
CA GLY A 135 2.71 14.18 8.43
C GLY A 135 4.04 14.88 8.78
N ILE A 136 5.16 14.15 8.91
CA ILE A 136 6.49 14.74 9.15
C ILE A 136 6.91 15.73 8.06
N PHE A 137 6.40 15.57 6.84
CA PHE A 137 6.67 16.49 5.73
C PHE A 137 5.90 17.81 5.84
N LEU A 138 4.85 17.85 6.65
CA LEU A 138 4.10 19.06 6.99
C LEU A 138 4.58 19.67 8.32
N HIS A 139 5.46 18.97 9.05
CA HIS A 139 6.01 19.43 10.32
C HIS A 139 7.25 20.31 10.08
N GLU A 140 7.03 21.63 10.04
CA GLU A 140 8.05 22.64 9.72
C GLU A 140 8.67 23.32 10.96
N THR A 141 8.51 22.74 12.16
CA THR A 141 9.03 23.30 13.42
C THR A 141 10.18 22.46 13.98
N VAL A 142 10.99 23.06 14.87
CA VAL A 142 12.06 22.37 15.60
C VAL A 142 11.53 21.48 16.73
N GLU A 143 10.24 21.57 17.05
CA GLU A 143 9.62 20.75 18.08
C GLU A 143 9.61 19.28 17.66
N ARG A 144 9.51 18.38 18.64
CA ARG A 144 9.43 16.95 18.36
C ARG A 144 8.14 16.64 17.59
N PHE A 145 8.26 15.90 16.50
CA PHE A 145 7.10 15.52 15.68
C PHE A 145 6.10 14.66 16.49
N PRO A 146 4.84 15.11 16.69
CA PRO A 146 3.91 14.47 17.63
C PRO A 146 3.57 13.01 17.33
N ALA A 147 3.52 12.61 16.05
CA ALA A 147 3.19 11.24 15.67
C ALA A 147 4.22 10.21 16.15
N LEU A 148 5.43 10.64 16.52
CA LEU A 148 6.44 9.74 17.11
C LEU A 148 6.12 9.35 18.56
N MET A 149 5.27 10.13 19.24
CA MET A 149 4.78 9.83 20.58
C MET A 149 3.52 8.97 20.54
N ASP A 150 2.90 8.83 19.38
CA ASP A 150 1.77 7.96 19.15
C ASP A 150 2.26 6.51 19.00
N LYS A 151 1.91 5.66 19.97
CA LYS A 151 2.24 4.23 19.94
C LYS A 151 1.65 3.54 18.72
N GLU A 152 0.47 3.97 18.24
CA GLU A 152 -0.16 3.36 17.06
C GLU A 152 0.67 3.64 15.80
N ALA A 153 1.14 4.87 15.61
CA ALA A 153 1.94 5.25 14.44
C ALA A 153 3.28 4.49 14.36
N THR A 154 3.84 4.12 15.51
CA THR A 154 5.14 3.42 15.63
C THR A 154 5.00 1.89 15.74
N THR A 155 3.77 1.37 15.82
CA THR A 155 3.49 -0.06 15.97
C THR A 155 4.08 -0.90 14.83
N GLN A 156 4.68 -2.03 15.20
CA GLN A 156 5.23 -3.03 14.29
C GLN A 156 4.28 -4.23 14.22
N LEU A 157 3.54 -4.34 13.11
CA LEU A 157 2.58 -5.43 12.86
C LEU A 157 3.24 -6.67 12.23
N GLY A 158 4.55 -6.85 12.41
CA GLY A 158 5.32 -7.90 11.73
C GLY A 158 4.83 -9.31 12.09
N PRO A 159 4.80 -9.67 13.38
CA PRO A 159 4.35 -10.98 13.83
C PRO A 159 2.91 -11.30 13.41
N GLU A 160 1.99 -10.36 13.53
CA GLU A 160 0.57 -10.54 13.20
C GLU A 160 0.37 -10.76 11.69
N VAL A 161 1.14 -10.04 10.87
CA VAL A 161 1.16 -10.24 9.42
C VAL A 161 1.70 -11.63 9.08
N GLU A 162 2.83 -12.03 9.67
CA GLU A 162 3.43 -13.37 9.44
C GLU A 162 2.51 -14.52 9.85
N GLU A 163 1.80 -14.37 10.97
CA GLU A 163 0.79 -15.32 11.43
C GLU A 163 -0.37 -15.43 10.44
N ALA A 164 -0.92 -14.29 10.01
CA ALA A 164 -2.01 -14.27 9.04
C ALA A 164 -1.59 -14.88 7.69
N PHE A 165 -0.40 -14.55 7.18
CA PHE A 165 0.18 -15.16 5.98
C PHE A 165 0.29 -16.68 6.10
N SER A 166 0.87 -17.16 7.20
CA SER A 166 1.04 -18.60 7.46
C SER A 166 -0.30 -19.32 7.53
N GLY A 167 -1.31 -18.69 8.15
CA GLY A 167 -2.66 -19.23 8.22
C GLY A 167 -3.38 -19.32 6.88
N VAL A 168 -3.17 -18.36 5.97
CA VAL A 168 -3.68 -18.45 4.59
C VAL A 168 -3.04 -19.62 3.86
N ILE A 169 -1.71 -19.72 3.89
CA ILE A 169 -0.96 -20.79 3.21
C ILE A 169 -1.40 -22.17 3.71
N ALA A 170 -1.59 -22.33 5.03
CA ALA A 170 -2.03 -23.58 5.63
C ALA A 170 -3.42 -24.01 5.12
N GLN A 171 -4.36 -23.07 4.97
CA GLN A 171 -5.71 -23.38 4.48
C GLN A 171 -5.76 -23.62 2.98
N VAL A 172 -4.98 -22.87 2.19
CA VAL A 172 -4.87 -23.08 0.73
C VAL A 172 -4.41 -24.52 0.43
N LYS A 173 -3.45 -25.06 1.19
CA LYS A 173 -3.00 -26.46 1.04
C LYS A 173 -4.12 -27.49 1.26
N GLY A 174 -5.15 -27.17 2.02
CA GLY A 174 -6.29 -28.05 2.29
C GLY A 174 -7.44 -27.90 1.29
N MET A 175 -7.40 -26.93 0.39
CA MET A 175 -8.48 -26.65 -0.56
C MET A 175 -8.33 -27.51 -1.83
N GLN A 176 -9.03 -28.65 -1.86
CA GLN A 176 -9.13 -29.50 -3.05
C GLN A 176 -9.69 -28.77 -4.28
N ALA A 177 -10.51 -27.73 -4.07
CA ALA A 177 -11.10 -26.91 -5.13
C ALA A 177 -10.07 -26.13 -5.98
N LEU A 178 -8.83 -25.98 -5.49
CA LEU A 178 -7.74 -25.32 -6.19
C LEU A 178 -6.85 -26.31 -6.98
N VAL A 179 -7.11 -27.62 -6.87
CA VAL A 179 -6.42 -28.69 -7.59
C VAL A 179 -7.15 -28.97 -8.91
N LYS A 180 -7.29 -27.96 -9.75
CA LYS A 180 -7.61 -28.18 -11.18
C LYS A 180 -6.28 -28.18 -11.94
N GLU A 181 -6.02 -29.22 -12.71
CA GLU A 181 -4.93 -29.19 -13.69
C GLU A 181 -5.31 -28.15 -14.77
N GLY A 182 -4.74 -26.95 -14.65
CA GLY A 182 -4.79 -25.95 -15.70
C GLY A 182 -3.95 -26.40 -16.89
N VAL A 183 -4.32 -26.00 -18.11
CA VAL A 183 -3.53 -26.29 -19.32
C VAL A 183 -2.34 -25.32 -19.41
N SER A 184 -2.42 -24.19 -18.71
CA SER A 184 -1.41 -23.14 -18.60
C SER A 184 -1.26 -22.62 -17.16
N LEU A 185 -0.20 -21.86 -16.88
CA LEU A 185 0.03 -21.27 -15.55
C LEU A 185 -1.03 -20.21 -15.21
N GLU A 186 -1.54 -19.53 -16.23
CA GLU A 186 -2.60 -18.54 -16.15
C GLU A 186 -3.96 -19.16 -15.77
N GLU A 187 -4.11 -20.47 -15.96
CA GLU A 187 -5.29 -21.24 -15.58
C GLU A 187 -5.10 -22.04 -14.28
N ASP A 188 -3.91 -21.98 -13.67
CA ASP A 188 -3.60 -22.65 -12.40
C ASP A 188 -3.94 -21.74 -11.21
N PRO A 189 -5.01 -22.07 -10.44
CA PRO A 189 -5.43 -21.27 -9.29
C PRO A 189 -4.34 -21.16 -8.20
N LEU A 190 -3.44 -22.14 -8.10
CA LEU A 190 -2.33 -22.07 -7.14
C LEU A 190 -1.29 -21.04 -7.58
N CYS A 191 -1.03 -20.94 -8.90
CA CYS A 191 -0.16 -19.91 -9.45
C CYS A 191 -0.73 -18.51 -9.18
N GLU A 192 -2.02 -18.31 -9.45
CA GLU A 192 -2.73 -17.06 -9.15
C GLU A 192 -2.62 -16.69 -7.66
N ILE A 193 -2.88 -17.65 -6.75
CA ILE A 193 -2.75 -17.42 -5.31
C ILE A 193 -1.31 -17.07 -4.91
N CYS A 194 -0.31 -17.72 -5.50
CA CYS A 194 1.09 -17.37 -5.24
C CYS A 194 1.40 -15.93 -5.67
N MET A 195 0.90 -15.50 -6.82
CA MET A 195 1.04 -14.13 -7.31
C MET A 195 0.36 -13.12 -6.38
N VAL A 196 -0.87 -13.44 -5.96
CA VAL A 196 -1.63 -12.63 -4.99
C VAL A 196 -0.87 -12.48 -3.67
N MET A 197 -0.41 -13.59 -3.10
CA MET A 197 0.31 -13.57 -1.82
C MET A 197 1.65 -12.83 -1.92
N GLY A 198 2.39 -13.02 -3.02
CA GLY A 198 3.61 -12.28 -3.31
C GLY A 198 3.36 -10.77 -3.43
N ALA A 199 2.28 -10.37 -4.10
CA ALA A 199 1.88 -8.97 -4.20
C ALA A 199 1.53 -8.36 -2.84
N VAL A 200 0.70 -9.03 -2.03
CA VAL A 200 0.35 -8.59 -0.67
C VAL A 200 1.60 -8.44 0.20
N GLN A 201 2.53 -9.40 0.14
CA GLN A 201 3.78 -9.35 0.90
C GLN A 201 4.65 -8.17 0.47
N ALA A 202 4.75 -7.91 -0.83
CA ALA A 202 5.49 -6.78 -1.38
C ALA A 202 4.90 -5.43 -0.95
N ILE A 203 3.56 -5.31 -0.85
CA ILE A 203 2.90 -4.10 -0.32
C ILE A 203 3.27 -3.90 1.16
N PHE A 204 3.19 -4.94 2.01
CA PHE A 204 3.62 -4.86 3.41
C PHE A 204 5.09 -4.48 3.55
N LEU A 205 5.96 -5.02 2.70
CA LEU A 205 7.38 -4.65 2.68
C LEU A 205 7.56 -3.18 2.31
N GLY A 206 6.87 -2.69 1.28
CA GLY A 206 6.89 -1.28 0.88
C GLY A 206 6.45 -0.36 2.02
N MET A 207 5.34 -0.70 2.67
CA MET A 207 4.83 0.01 3.85
C MET A 207 5.85 0.06 5.01
N ARG A 208 6.50 -1.08 5.30
CA ARG A 208 7.56 -1.16 6.32
C ARG A 208 8.76 -0.29 5.95
N LYS A 209 9.14 -0.25 4.67
CA LYS A 209 10.25 0.59 4.19
C LYS A 209 9.93 2.08 4.31
N VAL A 210 8.71 2.52 3.97
CA VAL A 210 8.26 3.90 4.17
C VAL A 210 8.36 4.29 5.65
N GLN A 211 7.82 3.45 6.56
CA GLN A 211 7.92 3.70 7.99
C GLN A 211 9.39 3.79 8.44
N HIS A 212 10.25 2.88 7.99
CA HIS A 212 11.66 2.88 8.36
C HIS A 212 12.41 4.13 7.87
N VAL A 213 12.13 4.60 6.66
CA VAL A 213 12.69 5.86 6.13
C VAL A 213 12.34 7.03 7.04
N ILE A 214 11.07 7.16 7.41
CA ILE A 214 10.60 8.26 8.26
C ILE A 214 11.23 8.18 9.65
N LEU A 215 11.26 6.98 10.25
CA LEU A 215 11.82 6.78 11.58
C LEU A 215 13.35 6.92 11.64
N ARG A 216 14.06 6.80 10.52
CA ARG A 216 15.52 7.00 10.47
C ARG A 216 15.91 8.46 10.21
N ASN A 217 15.09 9.21 9.49
CA ASN A 217 15.36 10.60 9.07
C ASN A 217 14.64 11.63 9.96
N GLN A 218 14.55 11.35 11.26
CA GLN A 218 13.98 12.25 12.27
C GLN A 218 14.97 13.35 12.62
#